data_AF-A0AAV0WDX3-F1
#
_entry.id   AF-A0AAV0WDX3-F1
#
_cell.length_a   1.000
_cell.length_b   1.000
_cell.length_c   1.000
_cell.angle_alpha   90.00
_cell.angle_beta   90.00
_cell.angle_gamma   90.00
#
_symmetry.space_group_name_H-M   'P 1'
#
loop_
_entity.id
_entity.type
_entity.pdbx_description
1 polymer ?
#
loop_
_entity_poly.entity_id
_entity_poly.type
_entity_poly.pdbx_seq_one_letter_code
_entity_poly.pdbx_strand_id
1 'polypeptide(L)'
;MYPDLTLPPEPIITRWGTWLSAVLYYSNTFEKIRNVVLNLDPEAAIAIKKTVELIDSKNLQNNLAFISTNFGFLVDTISKLETSKMPLTESLEIVDNAIKQLERVP
;
A
#
# COMPACT_ATOMS: atom_id res chain seq x y z
N MET A 1 0.83 -19.21 12.41
CA MET A 1 -0.13 -18.09 12.61
C MET A 1 0.64 -16.87 13.10
N TYR A 2 0.22 -15.66 12.74
CA TYR A 2 0.92 -14.40 13.07
C TYR A 2 0.05 -13.52 14.00
N PRO A 3 -0.05 -13.86 15.30
CA PRO A 3 -0.95 -13.17 16.24
C PRO A 3 -0.54 -11.72 16.51
N ASP A 4 0.74 -11.41 16.39
CA ASP A 4 1.28 -10.06 16.64
C ASP A 4 1.23 -9.15 15.41
N LEU A 5 0.65 -9.62 14.29
CA LEU A 5 0.51 -8.82 13.08
C LEU A 5 -0.64 -7.82 13.25
N THR A 6 -0.34 -6.54 13.08
CA THR A 6 -1.36 -5.48 13.10
C THR A 6 -2.34 -5.67 11.95
N LEU A 7 -3.59 -5.23 12.12
CA LEU A 7 -4.55 -5.26 11.02
C LEU A 7 -4.10 -4.34 9.86
N PRO A 8 -4.39 -4.71 8.60
CA PRO A 8 -4.16 -3.81 7.48
C PRO A 8 -4.95 -2.50 7.68
N PRO A 9 -4.43 -1.36 7.23
CA PRO A 9 -5.20 -0.12 7.23
C PRO A 9 -6.39 -0.27 6.30
N GLU A 10 -7.54 0.30 6.69
CA GLU A 10 -8.74 0.30 5.87
C GLU A 10 -8.61 1.36 4.76
N PRO A 11 -8.53 0.96 3.48
CA PRO A 11 -8.39 1.92 2.40
C PRO A 11 -9.71 2.66 2.18
N ILE A 12 -9.68 4.00 2.29
CA ILE A 12 -10.81 4.85 1.97
C ILE A 12 -10.66 5.29 0.50
N ILE A 13 -11.66 4.98 -0.33
CA ILE A 13 -11.62 5.21 -1.79
C ILE A 13 -11.27 6.66 -2.15
N THR A 14 -11.75 7.64 -1.37
CA THR A 14 -11.52 9.05 -1.63
C THR A 14 -10.22 9.60 -1.01
N ARG A 15 -9.51 8.81 -0.19
CA ARG A 15 -8.25 9.21 0.45
C ARG A 15 -7.11 8.33 -0.02
N TRP A 16 -6.49 8.73 -1.13
CA TRP A 16 -5.39 8.03 -1.78
C TRP A 16 -4.22 7.69 -0.85
N GLY A 17 -3.96 8.53 0.16
CA GLY A 17 -2.96 8.25 1.20
C GLY A 17 -3.23 6.95 1.95
N THR A 18 -4.48 6.67 2.33
CA THR A 18 -4.86 5.42 3.02
C THR A 18 -4.73 4.19 2.11
N TRP A 19 -5.03 4.34 0.83
CA TRP A 19 -4.83 3.28 -0.16
C TRP A 19 -3.35 2.95 -0.35
N LEU A 20 -2.48 3.97 -0.45
CA LEU A 20 -1.03 3.77 -0.52
C LEU A 20 -0.48 3.15 0.76
N SER A 21 -0.95 3.57 1.94
CA SER A 21 -0.60 2.93 3.22
C SER A 21 -0.97 1.45 3.24
N ALA A 22 -2.12 1.07 2.68
CA ALA A 22 -2.50 -0.33 2.53
C ALA A 22 -1.53 -1.08 1.63
N VAL A 23 -1.17 -0.50 0.47
CA VAL A 23 -0.16 -1.10 -0.42
C VAL A 23 1.17 -1.31 0.29
N LEU A 24 1.65 -0.33 1.07
CA LEU A 24 2.88 -0.47 1.86
C LEU A 24 2.78 -1.60 2.89
N TYR A 25 1.67 -1.66 3.61
CA TYR A 25 1.40 -2.73 4.58
C TYR A 25 1.42 -4.11 3.90
N TYR A 26 0.66 -4.27 2.81
CA TYR A 26 0.56 -5.54 2.09
C TYR A 26 1.89 -5.94 1.44
N SER A 27 2.66 -5.00 0.90
CA SER A 27 4.00 -5.28 0.36
C SER A 27 4.97 -5.75 1.44
N ASN A 28 4.96 -5.10 2.62
CA ASN A 28 5.86 -5.44 3.73
C ASN A 28 5.49 -6.75 4.44
N THR A 29 4.23 -7.16 4.36
CA THR A 29 3.69 -8.34 5.07
C THR A 29 3.23 -9.45 4.15
N PHE A 30 3.51 -9.34 2.84
CA PHE A 30 2.97 -10.19 1.78
C PHE A 30 3.13 -11.68 2.09
N GLU A 31 4.35 -12.14 2.41
CA GLU A 31 4.63 -13.56 2.67
C GLU A 31 3.88 -14.09 3.90
N LYS A 32 3.68 -13.25 4.92
CA LYS A 32 2.91 -13.63 6.12
C LYS A 32 1.44 -13.84 5.76
N ILE A 33 0.87 -12.91 5.00
CA ILE A 33 -0.52 -12.99 4.53
C ILE A 33 -0.70 -14.18 3.59
N ARG A 34 0.22 -14.37 2.64
CA ARG A 34 0.24 -15.51 1.72
C ARG A 34 0.27 -16.84 2.47
N ASN A 35 1.14 -16.97 3.48
CA ASN A 35 1.19 -18.18 4.30
C ASN A 35 -0.15 -18.46 5.00
N VAL A 36 -0.83 -17.44 5.54
CA VAL A 36 -2.16 -17.64 6.16
C VAL A 36 -3.19 -18.06 5.13
N VAL A 37 -3.29 -17.34 4.01
CA VAL A 37 -4.26 -17.61 2.93
C VAL A 37 -4.10 -19.04 2.39
N LEU A 38 -2.88 -19.49 2.18
CA LEU A 38 -2.60 -20.84 1.65
C LEU A 38 -2.85 -21.98 2.65
N ASN A 39 -3.01 -21.67 3.95
CA ASN A 39 -3.41 -22.66 4.96
C ASN A 39 -4.94 -22.76 5.11
N LEU A 40 -5.73 -21.94 4.41
CA LEU A 40 -7.19 -22.02 4.42
C LEU A 40 -7.67 -23.07 3.40
N ASP A 41 -8.77 -23.74 3.72
CA ASP A 41 -9.43 -24.65 2.79
C ASP A 41 -10.11 -23.85 1.65
N PRO A 42 -9.64 -23.96 0.39
CA PRO A 42 -10.23 -23.24 -0.72
C PRO A 42 -11.67 -23.67 -1.05
N GLU A 43 -12.09 -24.87 -0.65
CA GLU A 43 -13.45 -25.36 -0.88
C GLU A 43 -14.44 -24.89 0.19
N ALA A 44 -13.96 -24.36 1.32
CA ALA A 44 -14.82 -23.86 2.40
C ALA A 44 -15.62 -22.60 2.01
N ALA A 45 -15.09 -21.77 1.11
CA ALA A 45 -15.81 -20.59 0.59
C ALA A 45 -15.21 -20.08 -0.73
N ILE A 46 -16.09 -19.58 -1.62
CA ILE A 46 -15.69 -18.95 -2.89
C ILE A 46 -14.73 -17.77 -2.66
N ALA A 47 -14.90 -17.02 -1.57
CA ALA A 47 -14.00 -15.92 -1.22
C ALA A 47 -12.57 -16.40 -0.93
N ILE A 48 -12.40 -17.55 -0.26
CA ILE A 48 -11.08 -18.12 0.03
C ILE A 48 -10.42 -18.55 -1.27
N LYS A 49 -11.12 -19.32 -2.12
CA LYS A 49 -10.62 -19.74 -3.44
C LYS A 49 -10.11 -18.56 -4.27
N LYS A 50 -10.91 -17.50 -4.42
CA LYS A 50 -10.51 -16.29 -5.14
C LYS A 50 -9.29 -15.60 -4.50
N THR A 51 -9.21 -15.59 -3.18
CA THR A 51 -8.09 -14.98 -2.47
C THR A 51 -6.80 -15.76 -2.68
N VAL A 52 -6.86 -17.10 -2.71
CA VAL A 52 -5.73 -17.98 -3.05
C VAL A 52 -5.25 -17.70 -4.49
N GLU A 53 -6.16 -17.65 -5.45
CA GLU A 53 -5.83 -17.33 -6.85
C GLU A 53 -5.17 -15.94 -6.98
N LEU A 54 -5.65 -14.96 -6.23
CA LEU A 54 -5.08 -13.60 -6.21
C LEU A 54 -3.70 -13.55 -5.58
N ILE A 55 -3.50 -14.22 -4.43
CA ILE A 55 -2.23 -14.15 -3.68
C ILE A 55 -1.10 -14.91 -4.38
N ASP A 56 -1.43 -15.90 -5.22
CA ASP A 56 -0.46 -16.62 -6.05
C ASP A 56 -0.15 -15.92 -7.37
N SER A 57 -0.85 -14.83 -7.68
CA SER A 57 -0.57 -14.02 -8.87
C SER A 57 0.75 -13.25 -8.74
N LYS A 58 1.70 -13.55 -9.63
CA LYS A 58 2.93 -12.74 -9.78
C LYS A 58 2.63 -11.27 -10.11
N ASN A 59 1.52 -11.00 -10.77
CA ASN A 59 1.14 -9.62 -11.10
C ASN A 59 0.83 -8.82 -9.83
N LEU A 60 0.14 -9.41 -8.85
CA LEU A 60 -0.13 -8.76 -7.57
C LEU A 60 1.18 -8.42 -6.84
N GLN A 61 2.09 -9.38 -6.73
CA GLN A 61 3.38 -9.18 -6.07
C GLN A 61 4.23 -8.10 -6.77
N ASN A 62 4.30 -8.15 -8.11
CA ASN A 62 5.04 -7.15 -8.89
C ASN A 62 4.42 -5.76 -8.74
N ASN A 63 3.09 -5.64 -8.77
CA ASN A 63 2.41 -4.36 -8.60
C ASN A 63 2.62 -3.80 -7.19
N LEU A 64 2.51 -4.63 -6.14
CA LEU A 64 2.78 -4.21 -4.77
C LEU A 64 4.22 -3.70 -4.61
N ALA A 65 5.20 -4.43 -5.14
CA ALA A 65 6.60 -4.03 -5.11
C ALA A 65 6.85 -2.74 -5.89
N PHE A 66 6.30 -2.61 -7.09
CA PHE A 66 6.43 -1.41 -7.91
C PHE A 66 5.81 -0.20 -7.23
N ILE A 67 4.57 -0.32 -6.74
CA ILE A 67 3.86 0.80 -6.14
C ILE A 67 4.50 1.21 -4.82
N SER A 68 4.85 0.26 -3.96
CA SER A 68 5.49 0.56 -2.67
C SER A 68 6.84 1.25 -2.84
N THR A 69 7.66 0.79 -3.79
CA THR A 69 8.99 1.36 -4.04
C THR A 69 8.92 2.75 -4.66
N ASN A 70 8.03 2.96 -5.64
CA ASN A 70 8.02 4.18 -6.44
C ASN A 70 7.07 5.26 -5.90
N PHE A 71 6.01 4.88 -5.21
CA PHE A 71 4.96 5.81 -4.75
C PHE A 71 4.78 5.82 -3.24
N GLY A 72 5.53 5.01 -2.48
CA GLY A 72 5.44 4.96 -1.02
C GLY A 72 5.67 6.32 -0.34
N PHE A 73 6.57 7.15 -0.90
CA PHE A 73 6.87 8.49 -0.39
C PHE A 73 5.68 9.45 -0.43
N LEU A 74 4.66 9.16 -1.27
CA LEU A 74 3.46 10.00 -1.36
C LEU A 74 2.63 9.93 -0.09
N VAL A 75 2.70 8.85 0.70
CA VAL A 75 2.00 8.77 1.99
C VAL A 75 2.43 9.91 2.89
N ASP A 76 3.74 10.06 3.11
CA ASP A 76 4.28 11.12 3.96
C ASP A 76 4.08 12.51 3.34
N THR A 77 4.18 12.61 2.01
CA THR A 77 3.93 13.87 1.28
C THR A 77 2.51 14.38 1.50
N ILE A 78 1.52 13.50 1.31
CA ILE A 78 0.10 13.83 1.50
C ILE A 78 -0.14 14.21 2.96
N SER A 79 0.34 13.40 3.92
CA SER A 79 0.16 13.69 5.35
C SER A 79 0.77 15.03 5.77
N LYS A 80 1.93 15.43 5.21
CA LYS A 80 2.50 16.76 5.46
C LYS A 80 1.62 17.88 4.92
N LEU A 81 1.12 17.74 3.70
CA LEU A 81 0.24 18.73 3.05
C LEU A 81 -1.15 18.82 3.69
N GLU A 82 -1.61 17.78 4.39
CA GLU A 82 -2.85 17.79 5.18
C GLU A 82 -2.73 18.58 6.49
N THR A 83 -1.51 18.92 6.94
CA THR A 83 -1.32 19.71 8.16
C THR A 83 -1.75 21.17 7.98
N SER A 84 -2.19 21.80 9.07
CA SER A 84 -2.51 23.23 9.07
C SER A 84 -1.31 24.05 9.57
N LYS A 85 -1.25 25.32 9.15
CA LYS A 85 -0.25 26.34 9.55
C LYS A 85 1.13 26.25 8.88
N MET A 86 1.29 25.41 7.85
CA MET A 86 2.49 25.42 7.02
C MET A 86 2.55 26.68 6.14
N PRO A 87 3.71 27.36 6.03
CA PRO A 87 3.91 28.45 5.08
C PRO A 87 3.68 28.00 3.64
N LEU A 88 3.09 28.86 2.80
CA LEU A 88 2.84 28.55 1.39
C LEU A 88 4.13 28.15 0.66
N THR A 89 5.25 28.82 0.93
CA THR A 89 6.55 28.53 0.32
C THR A 89 7.02 27.11 0.61
N GLU A 90 6.83 26.63 1.85
CA GLU A 90 7.19 25.26 2.25
C GLU A 90 6.26 24.24 1.57
N SER A 91 4.96 24.52 1.50
CA SER A 91 4.01 23.63 0.82
C SER A 91 4.30 23.49 -0.69
N LEU A 92 4.71 24.58 -1.34
CA LEU A 92 5.11 24.55 -2.76
C LEU A 92 6.39 23.74 -2.96
N GLU A 93 7.37 23.87 -2.05
CA GLU A 93 8.60 23.08 -2.10
C GLU A 93 8.32 21.57 -1.95
N ILE A 94 7.39 21.19 -1.06
CA ILE A 94 6.95 19.79 -0.92
C ILE A 94 6.35 19.27 -2.24
N VAL A 95 5.49 20.06 -2.88
CA VAL A 95 4.88 19.68 -4.17
C VAL A 95 5.94 19.55 -5.27
N ASP A 96 6.85 20.51 -5.39
CA ASP A 96 7.93 20.48 -6.39
C ASP A 96 8.84 19.26 -6.20
N ASN A 97 9.17 18.92 -4.95
CA ASN A 97 9.96 17.74 -4.65
C ASN A 97 9.22 16.45 -4.98
N ALA A 98 7.90 16.40 -4.75
CA ALA A 98 7.08 15.26 -5.14
C ALA A 98 7.05 15.08 -6.66
N ILE A 99 6.87 16.17 -7.43
CA ILE A 99 6.90 16.15 -8.89
C ILE A 99 8.24 15.60 -9.39
N LYS A 100 9.36 16.11 -8.87
CA LYS A 100 10.70 15.63 -9.26
C LYS A 100 10.94 14.15 -8.96
N GLN A 101 10.32 13.60 -7.91
CA GLN A 101 10.40 12.17 -7.61
C GLN A 101 9.54 11.35 -8.57
N LEU A 102 8.33 11.83 -8.89
CA LEU A 102 7.44 11.18 -9.84
C LEU A 102 8.05 11.10 -11.25
N GLU A 103 8.77 12.14 -11.68
CA GLU A 103 9.48 12.17 -12.97
C GLU A 103 10.61 11.12 -13.08
N ARG A 104 11.06 10.55 -11.95
CA ARG A 104 12.10 9.52 -11.90
C ARG A 104 11.56 8.10 -11.88
N VAL A 105 10.24 7.93 -11.76
CA VAL A 105 9.62 6.62 -11.75
C VAL A 105 9.78 5.98 -13.14
N PRO A 106 10.31 4.75 -13.23
CA PRO A 106 10.58 4.08 -14.50
C PRO A 106 9.32 3.63 -15.25
#